data_AF-A0A7S0J5J3-F1
#
_entry.id   AF-A0A7S0J5J3-F1
#
_cell.length_a   1.000
_cell.length_b   1.000
_cell.length_c   1.000
_cell.angle_alpha   90.00
_cell.angle_beta   90.00
_cell.angle_gamma   90.00
#
_symmetry.space_group_name_H-M   'P 1'
#
loop_
_entity.id
_entity.type
_entity.pdbx_description
1 polymer ?
#
loop_
_entity_poly.entity_id
_entity_poly.type
_entity_poly.pdbx_seq_one_letter_code
_entity_poly.pdbx_strand_id
1 'polypeptide(L)'
;IIQTFLWDLDLRERLRVDAIITVVDAHGVLRRLDGLGGGAQVLPPDEAQTLTDQIAFADRILLNKCDLVGAAGADRVQCHIRSLNAGAKVYRCSRADVPLRELLSQRAFDAAAALE
;
A
#
# COMPACT_ATOMS: atom_id res chain seq x y z
N ILE A 1 -14.76 0.79 -5.18
CA ILE A 1 -14.84 -0.68 -4.93
C ILE A 1 -15.25 -0.97 -3.49
N ILE A 2 -14.50 -0.52 -2.48
CA ILE A 2 -14.81 -0.77 -1.05
C ILE A 2 -16.22 -0.29 -0.67
N GLN A 3 -16.62 0.89 -1.15
CA GLN A 3 -17.95 1.47 -0.99
C GLN A 3 -19.10 0.52 -1.36
N THR A 4 -18.95 -0.32 -2.38
CA THR A 4 -19.99 -1.29 -2.76
C THR A 4 -20.21 -2.34 -1.66
N PHE A 5 -19.13 -2.84 -1.06
CA PHE A 5 -19.21 -3.76 0.10
C PHE A 5 -19.75 -3.07 1.37
N LEU A 6 -19.77 -1.74 1.40
CA LEU A 6 -20.29 -0.95 2.51
C LEU A 6 -21.67 -0.34 2.26
N TRP A 7 -22.27 -0.41 1.08
CA TRP A 7 -23.61 0.16 0.87
C TRP A 7 -24.63 -0.87 0.42
N ASP A 8 -24.16 -1.99 -0.14
CA ASP A 8 -25.02 -3.11 -0.47
C ASP A 8 -25.31 -3.93 0.80
N LEU A 9 -26.59 -3.95 1.21
CA LEU A 9 -27.05 -4.66 2.40
C LEU A 9 -26.85 -6.17 2.28
N ASP A 10 -27.09 -6.76 1.11
CA ASP A 10 -26.93 -8.20 0.89
C ASP A 10 -25.46 -8.61 1.00
N LEU A 11 -24.53 -7.77 0.52
CA LEU A 11 -23.10 -8.01 0.69
C LEU A 11 -22.65 -7.82 2.14
N ARG A 12 -23.18 -6.82 2.87
CA ARG A 12 -22.84 -6.58 4.27
C ARG A 12 -23.24 -7.71 5.21
N GLU A 13 -24.36 -8.37 4.94
CA GLU A 13 -24.81 -9.51 5.73
C GLU A 13 -23.97 -10.76 5.50
N ARG A 14 -23.35 -10.89 4.32
CA ARG A 14 -22.67 -12.13 3.89
C ARG A 14 -21.15 -12.03 3.90
N LEU A 15 -20.60 -10.84 3.78
CA LEU A 15 -19.18 -10.59 3.59
C LEU A 15 -18.68 -9.53 4.57
N ARG A 16 -17.41 -9.61 4.92
CA ARG A 16 -16.69 -8.59 5.68
C ARG A 16 -15.39 -8.27 4.97
N VAL A 17 -15.13 -6.99 4.76
CA VAL A 17 -13.82 -6.52 4.31
C VAL A 17 -12.83 -6.70 5.47
N ASP A 18 -11.79 -7.50 5.27
CA ASP A 18 -10.82 -7.83 6.33
C ASP A 18 -9.73 -6.78 6.45
N ALA A 19 -9.10 -6.42 5.31
CA ALA A 19 -8.04 -5.42 5.22
C ALA A 19 -7.87 -4.97 3.76
N ILE A 20 -7.38 -3.75 3.56
CA ILE A 20 -6.83 -3.27 2.30
C ILE A 20 -5.33 -3.52 2.31
N ILE A 21 -4.87 -4.34 1.36
CA ILE A 21 -3.47 -4.75 1.24
C ILE A 21 -2.90 -4.17 -0.04
N THR A 22 -1.87 -3.32 0.09
CA THR A 22 -1.19 -2.69 -1.04
C THR A 22 0.23 -3.24 -1.19
N VAL A 23 0.61 -3.64 -2.41
CA VAL A 23 1.99 -4.06 -2.71
C VAL A 23 2.72 -2.89 -3.37
N VAL A 24 3.83 -2.46 -2.77
CA VAL A 24 4.63 -1.33 -3.24
C VAL A 24 5.97 -1.84 -3.77
N ASP A 25 6.34 -1.41 -4.98
CA ASP A 25 7.66 -1.67 -5.57
C ASP A 25 8.71 -0.71 -4.98
N ALA A 26 9.56 -1.20 -4.08
CA ALA A 26 10.61 -0.40 -3.44
C ALA A 26 11.61 0.17 -4.46
N HIS A 27 11.99 -0.61 -5.47
CA HIS A 27 12.95 -0.17 -6.49
C HIS A 27 12.35 0.91 -7.39
N GLY A 28 11.11 0.73 -7.82
CA GLY A 28 10.39 1.73 -8.61
C GLY A 28 10.21 3.04 -7.85
N VAL A 29 9.77 2.98 -6.58
CA VAL A 29 9.57 4.17 -5.76
C VAL A 29 10.90 4.85 -5.44
N LEU A 30 11.95 4.11 -5.06
CA LEU A 30 13.25 4.70 -4.74
C LEU A 30 13.83 5.45 -5.93
N ARG A 31 13.79 4.86 -7.14
CA ARG A 31 14.23 5.53 -8.36
C ARG A 31 13.48 6.82 -8.64
N ARG A 32 12.18 6.86 -8.34
CA ARG A 32 11.38 8.07 -8.45
C ARG A 32 11.79 9.13 -7.42
N LEU A 33 12.00 8.72 -6.17
CA LEU A 33 12.49 9.62 -5.11
C LEU A 33 13.87 10.19 -5.42
N ASP A 34 14.72 9.42 -6.10
CA ASP A 34 16.06 9.83 -6.55
C ASP A 34 16.06 10.63 -7.86
N GLY A 35 14.91 10.75 -8.53
CA GLY A 35 14.85 11.32 -9.88
C GLY A 35 15.60 10.50 -10.95
N LEU A 36 15.95 9.25 -10.63
CA LEU A 36 16.75 8.34 -11.48
C LEU A 36 15.85 7.45 -12.35
N GLY A 37 15.22 8.06 -13.35
CA GLY A 37 14.66 7.41 -14.54
C GLY A 37 15.25 8.10 -15.76
N GLY A 38 15.61 7.38 -16.83
CA GLY A 38 16.22 7.94 -18.05
C GLY A 38 15.27 8.86 -18.83
N GLY A 39 14.93 9.99 -18.22
CA GLY A 39 13.62 10.63 -18.33
C GLY A 39 12.92 10.45 -16.99
N ALA A 40 12.95 11.48 -16.13
CA ALA A 40 12.03 11.57 -15.02
C ALA A 40 10.63 11.60 -15.61
N GLN A 41 10.05 10.42 -15.87
CA GLN A 41 8.65 10.31 -16.22
C GLN A 41 7.91 10.65 -14.94
N VAL A 42 7.68 11.95 -14.76
CA VAL A 42 6.66 12.47 -13.87
C VAL A 42 5.44 11.64 -14.24
N LEU A 43 4.98 10.82 -13.29
CA LEU A 43 3.73 10.12 -13.47
C LEU A 43 2.70 11.17 -13.89
N PRO A 44 1.83 10.88 -14.86
CA PRO A 44 0.65 11.71 -15.06
C PRO A 44 0.03 12.02 -13.70
N PRO A 45 -0.43 13.26 -13.45
CA PRO A 45 -0.96 13.66 -12.14
C PRO A 45 -1.94 12.63 -11.55
N ASP A 46 -2.78 12.05 -12.40
CA ASP A 46 -3.76 11.01 -12.03
C ASP A 46 -3.10 9.72 -11.51
N GLU A 47 -1.98 9.29 -12.11
CA GLU A 47 -1.24 8.10 -11.66
C GLU A 47 -0.48 8.37 -10.36
N ALA A 48 0.06 9.59 -10.18
CA ALA A 48 0.70 10.01 -8.94
C ALA A 48 -0.31 10.07 -7.78
N GLN A 49 -1.51 10.60 -8.05
CA GLN A 49 -2.61 10.62 -7.10
C GLN A 49 -3.06 9.19 -6.76
N THR A 50 -3.23 8.34 -7.78
CA THR A 50 -3.62 6.94 -7.58
C THR A 50 -2.63 6.19 -6.68
N LEU A 51 -1.31 6.37 -6.89
CA LEU A 51 -0.29 5.77 -6.02
C LEU A 51 -0.39 6.27 -4.58
N THR A 52 -0.63 7.57 -4.41
CA THR A 52 -0.81 8.19 -3.10
C THR A 52 -2.04 7.62 -2.39
N ASP A 53 -3.18 7.55 -3.09
CA ASP A 53 -4.44 7.02 -2.55
C ASP A 53 -4.29 5.55 -2.14
N GLN A 54 -3.65 4.72 -2.97
CA GLN A 54 -3.42 3.31 -2.66
C GLN A 54 -2.57 3.10 -1.40
N ILE A 55 -1.63 4.01 -1.11
CA ILE A 55 -0.84 3.98 0.11
C ILE A 55 -1.66 4.53 1.29
N ALA A 56 -2.39 5.61 1.09
CA ALA A 56 -3.20 6.28 2.11
C ALA A 56 -4.32 5.38 2.66
N PHE A 57 -4.98 4.60 1.80
CA PHE A 57 -6.08 3.71 2.21
C PHE A 57 -5.62 2.31 2.67
N ALA A 58 -4.33 1.99 2.61
CA ALA A 58 -3.86 0.66 2.97
C ALA A 58 -3.84 0.45 4.48
N ASP A 59 -4.44 -0.65 4.95
CA ASP A 59 -4.20 -1.13 6.32
C ASP A 59 -2.82 -1.77 6.42
N ARG A 60 -2.39 -2.43 5.34
CA ARG A 60 -1.15 -3.21 5.26
C ARG A 60 -0.44 -2.98 3.95
N ILE A 61 0.86 -2.78 4.03
CA ILE A 61 1.71 -2.50 2.87
C ILE A 61 2.82 -3.53 2.80
N LEU A 62 2.91 -4.23 1.66
CA LEU A 62 4.04 -5.08 1.33
C LEU A 62 5.04 -4.24 0.54
N LEU A 63 6.08 -3.75 1.22
CA LEU A 63 7.21 -3.11 0.57
C LEU A 63 8.07 -4.20 -0.08
N ASN A 64 7.81 -4.45 -1.37
CA ASN A 64 8.37 -5.54 -2.15
C ASN A 64 9.60 -5.10 -2.96
N LYS A 65 10.39 -6.07 -3.43
CA LYS A 65 11.64 -5.88 -4.16
C LYS A 65 12.73 -5.18 -3.32
N CYS A 66 12.71 -5.39 -2.00
CA CYS A 66 13.74 -4.85 -1.09
C CYS A 66 15.16 -5.34 -1.42
N ASP A 67 15.28 -6.51 -2.05
CA ASP A 67 16.53 -7.08 -2.58
C ASP A 67 17.20 -6.21 -3.65
N LEU A 68 16.43 -5.39 -4.38
CA LEU A 68 16.94 -4.53 -5.45
C LEU A 68 17.41 -3.15 -4.96
N VAL A 69 17.13 -2.79 -3.70
CA VAL A 69 17.42 -1.45 -3.15
C VAL A 69 18.29 -1.46 -1.89
N GLY A 70 18.45 -2.62 -1.25
CA GLY A 70 19.17 -2.74 0.01
C GLY A 70 18.46 -2.05 1.18
N ALA A 71 19.06 -2.13 2.37
CA ALA A 71 18.46 -1.65 3.61
C ALA A 71 18.18 -0.14 3.59
N ALA A 72 19.18 0.67 3.24
CA ALA A 72 19.06 2.13 3.23
C ALA A 72 18.04 2.63 2.20
N GLY A 73 17.96 1.99 1.02
CA GLY A 73 16.95 2.30 0.02
C GLY A 73 15.54 1.95 0.52
N ALA A 74 15.37 0.77 1.12
CA ALA A 74 14.10 0.36 1.71
C ALA A 74 13.68 1.29 2.88
N ASP A 75 14.62 1.75 3.71
CA ASP A 75 14.35 2.72 4.78
C ASP A 75 13.78 4.02 4.22
N ARG A 76 14.39 4.56 3.16
CA ARG A 76 13.91 5.80 2.51
C ARG A 76 12.51 5.65 1.95
N VAL A 77 12.23 4.54 1.26
CA VAL A 77 10.89 4.27 0.73
C VAL A 77 9.89 4.08 1.86
N GLN A 78 10.27 3.38 2.93
CA GLN A 78 9.40 3.20 4.09
C GLN A 78 9.10 4.54 4.80
N CYS A 79 10.08 5.44 4.92
CA CYS A 79 9.86 6.79 5.44
C CYS A 79 8.86 7.56 4.57
N HIS A 80 8.97 7.46 3.24
CA HIS A 80 8.01 8.08 2.33
C HIS A 80 6.59 7.48 2.51
N ILE A 81 6.46 6.16 2.58
CA ILE A 81 5.18 5.49 2.87
C ILE A 81 4.59 5.98 4.19
N ARG A 82 5.40 6.09 5.25
CA ARG A 82 4.95 6.56 6.57
C ARG A 82 4.50 8.01 6.56
N SER A 83 5.05 8.85 5.68
CA SER A 83 4.60 10.24 5.51
C SER A 83 3.20 10.32 4.88
N LEU A 84 2.81 9.32 4.08
CA LEU A 84 1.49 9.23 3.47
C LEU A 84 0.49 8.48 4.35
N ASN A 85 0.94 7.44 5.05
CA ASN A 85 0.12 6.62 5.92
C ASN A 85 0.93 6.14 7.13
N ALA A 86 0.78 6.85 8.25
CA ALA A 86 1.43 6.51 9.50
C ALA A 86 0.81 5.26 10.17
N GLY A 87 -0.45 4.93 9.87
CA GLY A 87 -1.20 3.83 10.49
C GLY A 87 -0.95 2.45 9.86
N ALA A 88 -0.54 2.39 8.59
CA ALA A 88 -0.35 1.13 7.88
C ALA A 88 0.72 0.23 8.52
N LYS A 89 0.47 -1.08 8.59
CA LYS A 89 1.52 -2.05 8.93
C LYS A 89 2.35 -2.36 7.68
N VAL A 90 3.65 -2.04 7.73
CA VAL A 90 4.56 -2.22 6.60
C VAL A 90 5.41 -3.48 6.77
N TYR A 91 5.41 -4.35 5.75
CA TYR A 91 6.20 -5.57 5.67
C TYR A 91 7.23 -5.44 4.56
N ARG A 92 8.51 -5.56 4.91
CA ARG A 92 9.58 -5.65 3.90
C ARG A 92 9.65 -7.06 3.37
N CYS A 93 9.64 -7.21 2.06
CA CYS A 93 9.71 -8.52 1.42
C CYS A 93 10.39 -8.47 0.05
N SER A 94 10.69 -9.65 -0.45
CA SER A 94 11.10 -9.89 -1.82
C SER A 94 10.16 -10.93 -2.42
N ARG A 95 9.76 -10.75 -3.68
CA ARG A 95 8.77 -11.62 -4.35
C ARG A 95 7.45 -11.79 -3.59
N ALA A 96 7.05 -10.76 -2.83
CA ALA A 96 5.86 -10.76 -1.97
C ALA A 96 5.84 -11.89 -0.92
N ASP A 97 7.01 -12.40 -0.53
CA ASP A 97 7.13 -13.45 0.49
C ASP A 97 6.86 -12.87 1.88
N VAL A 98 5.63 -13.03 2.35
CA VAL A 98 5.15 -12.60 3.67
C VAL A 98 4.24 -13.72 4.21
N PRO A 99 4.31 -14.05 5.52
CA PRO A 99 3.44 -15.06 6.10
C PRO A 99 1.95 -14.71 5.89
N LEU A 100 1.17 -15.64 5.33
CA LEU A 100 -0.25 -15.38 4.99
C LEU A 100 -1.09 -14.95 6.21
N ARG A 101 -0.74 -15.44 7.40
CA ARG A 101 -1.36 -15.05 8.68
C ARG A 101 -1.19 -13.57 9.02
N GLU A 102 -0.26 -12.87 8.39
CA GLU A 102 -0.07 -11.43 8.55
C GLU A 102 -0.96 -10.62 7.60
N LEU A 103 -1.60 -11.28 6.63
CA LEU A 103 -2.41 -10.64 5.59
C LEU A 103 -3.89 -10.92 5.78
N LEU A 104 -4.24 -12.16 6.10
CA LEU A 104 -5.63 -12.60 6.20
C LEU A 104 -6.11 -12.71 7.66
N SER A 105 -7.43 -12.58 7.83
CA SER A 105 -8.15 -12.72 9.10
C SER A 105 -7.68 -11.72 10.17
N GLN A 106 -7.30 -10.52 9.74
CA GLN A 106 -6.74 -9.49 10.59
C GLN A 106 -7.80 -8.56 11.19
N ARG A 107 -8.98 -8.49 10.57
CA ARG A 107 -10.05 -7.53 10.89
C ARG A 107 -9.50 -6.11 11.05
N ALA A 108 -8.58 -5.74 10.16
CA ALA A 108 -7.87 -4.48 10.22
C ALA A 108 -8.67 -3.33 9.61
N PHE A 109 -9.55 -3.64 8.65
CA PHE A 109 -10.36 -2.62 7.99
C PHE A 109 -11.36 -1.98 8.96
N ASP A 110 -11.21 -0.67 9.16
CA ASP A 110 -12.16 0.16 9.90
C ASP A 110 -13.05 0.92 8.91
N ALA A 111 -14.33 0.56 8.87
CA ALA A 111 -15.31 1.19 8.00
C ALA A 111 -15.54 2.67 8.36
N ALA A 112 -15.37 3.07 9.62
CA ALA A 112 -15.56 4.46 10.04
C ALA A 112 -14.46 5.38 9.49
N ALA A 113 -13.21 4.90 9.45
CA ALA A 113 -12.07 5.64 8.90
C ALA A 113 -12.07 5.71 7.36
N ALA A 114 -12.72 4.75 6.68
CA ALA A 114 -12.78 4.68 5.22
C ALA A 114 -13.94 5.48 4.58
N LEU A 115 -14.77 6.15 5.39
CA LEU A 115 -15.97 6.88 4.97
C LEU A 115 -15.87 8.41 5.14
N GLU A 116 -14.75 8.93 5.66
CA GLU A 116 -14.38 10.37 5.61
C GLU A 116 -13.57 10.69 4.35
#